data_AF-A0A497PYX1-F1
#
_entry.id   AF-A0A497PYX1-F1
#
_cell.length_a   1.000
_cell.length_b   1.000
_cell.length_c   1.000
_cell.angle_alpha   90.00
_cell.angle_beta   90.00
_cell.angle_gamma   90.00
#
_symmetry.space_group_name_H-M   'P 1'
#
loop_
_entity.id
_entity.type
_entity.pdbx_description
1 polymer ?
#
loop_
_entity_poly.entity_id
_entity_poly.type
_entity_poly.pdbx_seq_one_letter_code
_entity_poly.pdbx_strand_id
1 'polypeptide(L)'
;MRFVDGLKLLLTKPWYNTSFLLSLVATLLASTWILIYPTPPTTITDPLWGIGISIVVSFQYFMIALVLFSLTSQGRTYFFEGENQTRNQLLLSALFIIIFMALGGISALAGPFIGAALAFGDALITAYFTILLGWNVSRYVSMRVQSKKPLQWILFITILLVAVLCFGAAYLFLNLGLLPLSQQIVLLVFPLVIILLPVMTVVLRSRASGLNQTPLLGIVIFGFGLYYTYRLLNISDQQWALFDILTQTIILLYGLATTVAKFHDTMDLKPGTTVTLVLLVILSRVGSQVNRLLAASVGLGDIVNLGTTSFTLVMLSILGLLVPVYWMWRGERRLSEE
;
A
#
# COMPACT_ATOMS: atom_id res chain seq x y z
N MET A 1 -1.31 -14.70 -13.75
CA MET A 1 0.10 -15.02 -14.05
C MET A 1 1.02 -14.08 -13.28
N ARG A 2 1.13 -12.78 -13.62
CA ARG A 2 2.03 -11.82 -12.94
C ARG A 2 2.08 -11.82 -11.40
N PHE A 3 0.96 -11.99 -10.70
CA PHE A 3 0.98 -12.08 -9.22
C PHE A 3 1.76 -13.31 -8.73
N VAL A 4 1.49 -14.49 -9.30
CA VAL A 4 2.14 -15.75 -8.89
C VAL A 4 3.63 -15.72 -9.24
N ASP A 5 3.97 -15.21 -10.42
CA ASP A 5 5.35 -15.10 -10.88
C ASP A 5 6.15 -14.14 -9.98
N GLY A 6 5.57 -13.00 -9.64
CA GLY A 6 6.17 -12.02 -8.74
C GLY A 6 6.30 -12.51 -7.30
N LEU A 7 5.32 -13.26 -6.80
CA LEU A 7 5.39 -13.88 -5.48
C LEU A 7 6.50 -14.94 -5.44
N LYS A 8 6.62 -15.76 -6.50
CA LYS A 8 7.72 -16.71 -6.66
C LYS A 8 9.06 -15.97 -6.65
N LEU A 9 9.18 -14.86 -7.37
CA LEU A 9 10.41 -14.05 -7.37
C LEU A 9 10.76 -13.51 -5.97
N LEU A 10 9.78 -12.96 -5.25
CA LEU A 10 9.97 -12.47 -3.88
C LEU A 10 10.46 -13.56 -2.93
N LEU A 11 9.95 -14.79 -3.06
CA LEU A 11 10.28 -15.92 -2.17
C LEU A 11 11.54 -16.69 -2.60
N THR A 12 11.96 -16.60 -3.86
CA THR A 12 13.08 -17.43 -4.38
C THR A 12 14.35 -16.63 -4.64
N LYS A 13 14.25 -15.34 -4.97
CA LYS A 13 15.42 -14.50 -5.23
C LYS A 13 16.00 -14.02 -3.89
N PRO A 14 17.24 -14.39 -3.55
CA PRO A 14 17.79 -14.15 -2.21
C PRO A 14 17.93 -12.66 -1.87
N TRP A 15 17.99 -11.81 -2.90
CA TRP A 15 18.08 -10.35 -2.78
C TRP A 15 16.82 -9.72 -2.16
N TYR A 16 15.65 -10.34 -2.37
CA TYR A 16 14.38 -9.88 -1.83
C TYR A 16 13.94 -10.72 -0.64
N ASN A 17 14.19 -12.04 -0.70
CA ASN A 17 13.58 -13.02 0.19
C ASN A 17 13.79 -12.70 1.68
N THR A 18 15.04 -12.50 2.08
CA THR A 18 15.37 -12.28 3.51
C THR A 18 14.76 -10.99 4.03
N SER A 19 14.92 -9.86 3.32
CA SER A 19 14.36 -8.58 3.75
C SER A 19 12.82 -8.58 3.73
N PHE A 20 12.23 -9.24 2.74
CA PHE A 20 10.77 -9.38 2.60
C PHE A 20 10.18 -10.24 3.72
N LEU A 21 10.75 -11.43 3.98
CA LEU A 21 10.30 -12.31 5.07
C LEU A 21 10.45 -11.64 6.43
N LEU A 22 11.60 -11.01 6.70
CA LEU A 22 11.80 -10.29 7.95
C LEU A 22 10.79 -9.15 8.11
N SER A 23 10.42 -8.45 7.03
CA SER A 23 9.37 -7.43 7.09
C SER A 23 7.99 -7.99 7.37
N LEU A 24 7.64 -9.14 6.80
CA LEU A 24 6.38 -9.79 7.09
C LEU A 24 6.31 -10.19 8.57
N VAL A 25 7.41 -10.74 9.11
CA VAL A 25 7.52 -11.08 10.54
C VAL A 25 7.40 -9.83 11.41
N ALA A 26 8.15 -8.76 11.11
CA ALA A 26 8.08 -7.52 11.87
C ALA A 26 6.69 -6.88 11.83
N THR A 27 6.05 -6.88 10.65
CA THR A 27 4.67 -6.37 10.49
C THR A 27 3.69 -7.21 11.28
N LEU A 28 3.82 -8.54 11.23
CA LEU A 28 2.97 -9.47 11.99
C LEU A 28 3.14 -9.26 13.50
N LEU A 29 4.38 -9.14 13.98
CA LEU A 29 4.67 -8.89 15.40
C LEU A 29 4.07 -7.55 15.85
N ALA A 30 4.33 -6.46 15.13
CA ALA A 30 3.77 -5.14 15.46
C ALA A 30 2.24 -5.15 15.43
N SER A 31 1.64 -5.78 14.41
CA SER A 31 0.19 -5.88 14.25
C SER A 31 -0.45 -6.71 15.37
N THR A 32 0.16 -7.84 15.73
CA THR A 32 -0.29 -8.70 16.83
C THR A 32 -0.16 -7.97 18.16
N TRP A 33 0.91 -7.18 18.33
CA TRP A 33 1.11 -6.37 19.53
C TRP A 33 0.02 -5.31 19.71
N ILE A 34 -0.32 -4.58 18.64
CA ILE A 34 -1.42 -3.61 18.62
C ILE A 34 -2.76 -4.30 18.93
N LEU A 35 -2.95 -5.53 18.46
CA LEU A 35 -4.19 -6.28 18.67
C LEU A 35 -4.35 -6.78 20.11
N ILE A 36 -3.27 -7.29 20.72
CA ILE A 36 -3.27 -7.76 22.11
C ILE A 36 -3.37 -6.58 23.08
N TYR A 37 -2.76 -5.44 22.74
CA TYR A 37 -2.66 -4.28 23.61
C TYR A 37 -3.14 -2.98 22.93
N PRO A 38 -4.47 -2.75 22.88
CA PRO A 38 -5.07 -1.59 22.19
C PRO A 38 -4.81 -0.25 22.85
N THR A 39 -4.75 -0.24 24.17
CA THR A 39 -4.43 0.92 25.00
C THR A 39 -3.05 0.65 25.58
N PRO A 40 -1.97 1.04 24.89
CA PRO A 40 -0.66 0.93 25.47
C PRO A 40 -0.64 1.69 26.80
N PRO A 41 -0.01 1.13 27.86
CA PRO A 41 0.28 1.92 29.04
C PRO A 41 1.06 3.15 28.58
N THR A 42 0.64 4.33 29.04
CA THR A 42 1.18 5.65 28.65
C THR A 42 2.62 5.86 29.12
N THR A 43 3.30 4.81 29.57
CA THR A 43 4.61 4.86 30.19
C THR A 43 5.55 3.89 29.49
N ILE A 44 6.51 4.47 28.77
CA ILE A 44 7.64 3.80 28.08
C ILE A 44 8.54 3.03 29.10
N THR A 45 8.27 3.18 30.40
CA THR A 45 8.98 2.53 31.51
C THR A 45 8.59 1.07 31.74
N ASP A 46 7.52 0.56 31.10
CA ASP A 46 7.22 -0.87 31.17
C ASP A 46 8.27 -1.66 30.35
N PRO A 47 9.06 -2.55 30.98
CA PRO A 47 10.15 -3.27 30.32
C PRO A 47 9.69 -4.10 29.12
N LEU A 48 8.49 -4.69 29.17
CA LEU A 48 7.98 -5.53 28.08
C LEU A 48 7.59 -4.69 26.86
N TRP A 49 7.06 -3.48 27.10
CA TRP A 49 6.75 -2.51 26.05
C TRP A 49 7.99 -1.89 25.45
N GLY A 50 8.97 -1.55 26.27
CA GLY A 50 10.27 -1.07 25.82
C GLY A 50 10.94 -2.07 24.87
N ILE A 51 10.93 -3.36 25.18
CA ILE A 51 11.50 -4.41 24.32
C ILE A 51 10.75 -4.52 22.99
N GLY A 52 9.42 -4.56 23.01
CA GLY A 52 8.61 -4.63 21.79
C GLY A 52 8.84 -3.43 20.86
N ILE A 53 8.85 -2.23 21.42
CA ILE A 53 9.14 -0.98 20.70
C ILE A 53 10.57 -1.02 20.14
N SER A 54 11.58 -1.39 20.95
CA SER A 54 12.97 -1.47 20.50
C SER A 54 13.15 -2.45 19.34
N ILE A 55 12.49 -3.61 19.35
CA ILE A 55 12.56 -4.57 18.24
C ILE A 55 11.95 -3.97 16.97
N VAL A 56 10.76 -3.39 17.06
CA VAL A 56 10.04 -2.84 15.90
C VAL A 56 10.79 -1.64 15.31
N VAL A 57 11.29 -0.73 16.16
CA VAL A 57 12.12 0.40 15.74
C VAL A 57 13.43 -0.09 15.13
N SER A 58 14.10 -1.09 15.72
CA SER A 58 15.34 -1.64 15.17
C SER A 58 15.16 -2.14 13.74
N PHE A 59 13.99 -2.71 13.43
CA PHE A 59 13.68 -3.20 12.10
C PHE A 59 13.52 -2.07 11.08
N GLN A 60 12.92 -0.94 11.47
CA GLN A 60 12.86 0.25 10.63
C GLN A 60 14.26 0.76 10.26
N TYR A 61 15.17 0.87 11.22
CA TYR A 61 16.54 1.33 10.97
C TYR A 61 17.37 0.31 10.18
N PHE A 62 17.16 -0.98 10.42
CA PHE A 62 17.71 -2.05 9.58
C PHE A 62 17.28 -1.90 8.11
N MET A 63 15.99 -1.65 7.87
CA MET A 63 15.48 -1.42 6.51
C MET A 63 16.05 -0.14 5.87
N ILE A 64 16.20 0.95 6.64
CA ILE A 64 16.88 2.17 6.17
C ILE A 64 18.32 1.85 5.76
N ALA A 65 19.06 1.10 6.59
CA ALA A 65 20.43 0.71 6.28
C ALA A 65 20.51 -0.13 5.01
N LEU A 66 19.60 -1.09 4.81
CA LEU A 66 19.54 -1.88 3.58
C LEU A 66 19.27 -1.01 2.33
N VAL A 67 18.38 -0.01 2.43
CA VAL A 67 18.17 0.95 1.34
C VAL A 67 19.44 1.75 1.05
N LEU A 68 20.14 2.24 2.07
CA LEU A 68 21.40 2.97 1.87
C LEU A 68 22.48 2.07 1.25
N PHE A 69 22.59 0.82 1.70
CA PHE A 69 23.54 -0.14 1.15
C PHE A 69 23.18 -0.57 -0.28
N SER A 70 21.90 -0.62 -0.66
CA SER A 70 21.50 -0.93 -2.04
C SER A 70 21.87 0.19 -3.03
N LEU A 71 22.06 1.41 -2.55
CA LEU A 71 22.49 2.56 -3.36
C LEU A 71 24.00 2.58 -3.65
N THR A 72 24.82 1.87 -2.88
CA THR A 72 26.29 1.83 -3.05
C THR A 72 26.75 0.53 -3.70
N SER A 73 27.82 0.57 -4.50
CA SER A 73 28.34 -0.63 -5.17
C SER A 73 28.83 -1.67 -4.17
N GLN A 74 29.60 -1.25 -3.17
CA GLN A 74 30.11 -2.13 -2.11
C GLN A 74 28.96 -2.73 -1.28
N GLY A 75 27.98 -1.92 -0.87
CA GLY A 75 26.82 -2.40 -0.12
C GLY A 75 26.01 -3.44 -0.90
N ARG A 76 25.84 -3.25 -2.21
CA ARG A 76 25.21 -4.26 -3.08
C ARG A 76 25.94 -5.59 -3.07
N THR A 77 27.25 -5.57 -3.29
CA THR A 77 28.04 -6.81 -3.31
C THR A 77 28.00 -7.53 -1.97
N TYR A 78 28.09 -6.82 -0.85
CA TYR A 78 28.09 -7.42 0.48
C TYR A 78 26.72 -7.92 0.95
N PHE A 79 25.64 -7.18 0.69
CA PHE A 79 24.32 -7.48 1.27
C PHE A 79 23.35 -8.12 0.29
N PHE A 80 23.58 -8.03 -1.03
CA PHE A 80 22.61 -8.47 -2.03
C PHE A 80 23.20 -9.40 -3.09
N GLU A 81 24.49 -9.35 -3.44
CA GLU A 81 25.00 -10.15 -4.57
C GLU A 81 25.96 -11.28 -4.14
N GLY A 82 26.60 -11.17 -2.96
CA GLY A 82 27.60 -12.15 -2.49
C GLY A 82 27.01 -13.44 -1.90
N GLU A 83 27.84 -14.49 -1.83
CA GLU A 83 27.48 -15.80 -1.25
C GLU A 83 27.01 -15.71 0.20
N ASN A 84 27.56 -14.76 0.97
CA ASN A 84 27.24 -14.53 2.38
C ASN A 84 26.12 -13.50 2.61
N GLN A 85 25.38 -13.09 1.58
CA GLN A 85 24.36 -12.04 1.66
C GLN A 85 23.36 -12.25 2.81
N THR A 86 22.80 -13.45 2.95
CA THR A 86 21.76 -13.77 3.96
C THR A 86 22.35 -13.66 5.35
N ARG A 87 23.57 -14.18 5.55
CA ARG A 87 24.29 -14.05 6.81
C ARG A 87 24.55 -12.59 7.16
N ASN A 88 24.99 -11.79 6.19
CA ASN A 88 25.29 -10.38 6.40
C ASN A 88 24.03 -9.58 6.75
N GLN A 89 22.91 -9.82 6.08
CA GLN A 89 21.63 -9.20 6.43
C GLN A 89 21.13 -9.63 7.82
N LEU A 90 21.25 -10.92 8.17
CA LEU A 90 20.87 -11.41 9.50
C LEU A 90 21.76 -10.80 10.61
N LEU A 91 23.07 -10.77 10.42
CA LEU A 91 23.99 -10.13 11.36
C LEU A 91 23.71 -8.64 11.52
N LEU A 92 23.42 -7.94 10.41
CA LEU A 92 23.04 -6.53 10.45
C LEU A 92 21.73 -6.36 11.24
N SER A 93 20.74 -7.23 11.03
CA SER A 93 19.48 -7.17 11.78
C SER A 93 19.69 -7.41 13.29
N ALA A 94 20.52 -8.40 13.66
CA ALA A 94 20.86 -8.69 15.04
C ALA A 94 21.62 -7.53 15.70
N LEU A 95 22.55 -6.90 14.97
CA LEU A 95 23.27 -5.73 15.42
C LEU A 95 22.32 -4.57 15.74
N PHE A 96 21.37 -4.27 14.85
CA PHE A 96 20.36 -3.24 15.11
C PHE A 96 19.49 -3.57 16.33
N ILE A 97 19.05 -4.82 16.49
CA ILE A 97 18.29 -5.23 17.68
C ILE A 97 19.10 -4.96 18.95
N ILE A 98 20.37 -5.39 19.01
CA ILE A 98 21.23 -5.20 20.19
C ILE A 98 21.43 -3.71 20.49
N ILE A 99 21.72 -2.90 19.47
CA ILE A 99 21.90 -1.44 19.62
C ILE A 99 20.62 -0.81 20.19
N PHE A 100 19.47 -1.11 19.62
CA PHE A 100 18.20 -0.50 20.05
C PHE A 100 17.68 -1.06 21.38
N MET A 101 18.08 -2.27 21.77
CA MET A 101 17.88 -2.77 23.13
C MET A 101 18.76 -2.02 24.14
N ALA A 102 20.02 -1.74 23.79
CA ALA A 102 20.93 -0.98 24.65
C ALA A 102 20.52 0.50 24.81
N LEU A 103 19.98 1.11 23.75
CA LEU A 103 19.45 2.48 23.78
C LEU A 103 18.12 2.59 24.55
N GLY A 104 17.41 1.48 24.76
CA GLY A 104 16.17 1.41 25.53
C GLY A 104 15.12 2.44 25.09
N GLY A 105 14.43 3.04 26.07
CA GLY A 105 13.34 3.99 25.84
C GLY A 105 13.72 5.28 25.09
N ILE A 106 15.02 5.62 24.97
CA ILE A 106 15.47 6.79 24.20
C ILE A 106 15.17 6.61 22.70
N SER A 107 15.17 5.36 22.22
CA SER A 107 14.80 5.04 20.84
C SER A 107 13.35 5.40 20.49
N ALA A 108 12.46 5.42 21.48
CA ALA A 108 11.05 5.81 21.30
C ALA A 108 10.89 7.30 20.95
N LEU A 109 11.89 8.15 21.26
CA LEU A 109 11.85 9.59 20.96
C LEU A 109 12.23 9.91 19.50
N ALA A 110 13.06 9.08 18.86
CA ALA A 110 13.52 9.31 17.49
C ALA A 110 12.53 8.78 16.43
N GLY A 111 11.74 7.77 16.78
CA GLY A 111 10.86 7.09 15.82
C GLY A 111 9.65 7.89 15.29
N PRO A 112 8.97 8.78 16.06
CA PRO A 112 7.77 9.48 15.57
C PRO A 112 8.03 10.42 14.38
N PHE A 113 9.17 11.11 14.35
CA PHE A 113 9.49 12.08 13.30
C PHE A 113 9.77 11.41 11.94
N ILE A 114 10.52 10.31 11.94
CA ILE A 114 10.80 9.52 10.73
C ILE A 114 9.57 8.67 10.36
N GLY A 115 8.89 8.13 11.37
CA GLY A 115 7.71 7.29 11.22
C GLY A 115 6.53 8.01 10.56
N ALA A 116 6.30 9.30 10.88
CA ALA A 116 5.19 10.05 10.29
C ALA A 116 5.29 10.18 8.76
N ALA A 117 6.47 10.54 8.24
CA ALA A 117 6.69 10.61 6.80
C ALA A 117 6.50 9.24 6.12
N LEU A 118 7.00 8.16 6.75
CA LEU A 118 6.83 6.80 6.24
C LEU A 118 5.36 6.32 6.31
N ALA A 119 4.59 6.79 7.29
CA ALA A 119 3.17 6.49 7.40
C ALA A 119 2.33 7.12 6.27
N PHE A 120 2.66 8.36 5.87
CA PHE A 120 2.06 8.96 4.67
C PHE A 120 2.53 8.27 3.38
N GLY A 121 3.79 7.84 3.32
CA GLY A 121 4.28 7.00 2.23
C GLY A 121 3.52 5.67 2.11
N ASP A 122 3.21 5.01 3.23
CA ASP A 122 2.49 3.73 3.27
C ASP A 122 1.05 3.90 2.79
N ALA A 123 0.40 4.99 3.22
CA ALA A 123 -0.94 5.36 2.75
C ALA A 123 -0.97 5.61 1.23
N LEU A 124 0.04 6.31 0.68
CA LEU A 124 0.18 6.53 -0.77
C LEU A 124 0.40 5.21 -1.52
N ILE A 125 1.30 4.35 -1.03
CA ILE A 125 1.58 3.04 -1.63
C ILE A 125 0.32 2.16 -1.59
N THR A 126 -0.39 2.15 -0.46
CA THR A 126 -1.64 1.39 -0.28
C THR A 126 -2.68 1.84 -1.31
N ALA A 127 -2.90 3.15 -1.45
CA ALA A 127 -3.82 3.67 -2.46
C ALA A 127 -3.40 3.26 -3.89
N TYR A 128 -2.11 3.40 -4.21
CA TYR A 128 -1.58 2.99 -5.52
C TYR A 128 -1.78 1.48 -5.80
N PHE A 129 -1.55 0.62 -4.81
CA PHE A 129 -1.75 -0.83 -4.95
C PHE A 129 -3.23 -1.21 -5.08
N THR A 130 -4.13 -0.52 -4.39
CA THR A 130 -5.58 -0.67 -4.59
C THR A 130 -5.99 -0.30 -6.02
N ILE A 131 -5.43 0.78 -6.58
CA ILE A 131 -5.69 1.19 -7.96
C ILE A 131 -5.12 0.17 -8.94
N LEU A 132 -3.92 -0.35 -8.68
CA LEU A 132 -3.31 -1.41 -9.49
C LEU A 132 -4.18 -2.68 -9.50
N LEU A 133 -4.73 -3.06 -8.35
CA LEU A 133 -5.67 -4.17 -8.22
C LEU A 133 -6.91 -3.94 -9.07
N GLY A 134 -7.62 -2.82 -8.85
CA GLY A 134 -8.85 -2.52 -9.59
C GLY A 134 -8.60 -2.39 -11.09
N TRP A 135 -7.45 -1.85 -11.50
CA TRP A 135 -7.05 -1.75 -12.90
C TRP A 135 -6.81 -3.12 -13.53
N ASN A 136 -6.11 -4.02 -12.85
CA ASN A 136 -5.86 -5.36 -13.34
C ASN A 136 -7.15 -6.20 -13.43
N VAL A 137 -8.05 -6.06 -12.44
CA VAL A 137 -9.38 -6.67 -12.48
C VAL A 137 -10.19 -6.14 -13.66
N SER A 138 -10.23 -4.81 -13.83
CA SER A 138 -10.88 -4.13 -14.96
C SER A 138 -10.35 -4.61 -16.31
N ARG A 139 -9.02 -4.67 -16.46
CA ARG A 139 -8.36 -5.16 -17.68
C ARG A 139 -8.66 -6.63 -17.96
N TYR A 140 -8.63 -7.47 -16.94
CA TYR A 140 -8.95 -8.89 -17.10
C TYR A 140 -10.36 -9.07 -17.68
N VAL A 141 -11.35 -8.36 -17.15
CA VAL A 141 -12.73 -8.39 -17.68
C VAL A 141 -12.78 -7.79 -19.09
N SER A 142 -12.07 -6.68 -19.33
CA SER A 142 -12.01 -6.04 -20.66
C SER A 142 -11.48 -6.99 -21.74
N MET A 143 -10.41 -7.74 -21.46
CA MET A 143 -9.83 -8.71 -22.38
C MET A 143 -10.80 -9.84 -22.72
N ARG A 144 -11.59 -10.31 -21.75
CA ARG A 144 -12.59 -11.37 -21.97
C ARG A 144 -13.70 -10.98 -22.95
N VAL A 145 -13.93 -9.68 -23.11
CA VAL A 145 -15.00 -9.11 -23.94
C VAL A 145 -14.44 -8.39 -25.18
N GLN A 146 -13.11 -8.47 -25.40
CA GLN A 146 -12.42 -7.69 -26.42
C GLN A 146 -12.92 -7.99 -27.86
N SER A 147 -13.37 -9.22 -28.12
CA SER A 147 -13.84 -9.64 -29.44
C SER A 147 -15.22 -9.11 -29.84
N LYS A 148 -16.02 -8.60 -28.90
CA LYS A 148 -17.41 -8.18 -29.15
C LYS A 148 -17.62 -6.71 -28.75
N LYS A 149 -17.36 -5.78 -29.67
CA LYS A 149 -17.56 -4.32 -29.48
C LYS A 149 -18.91 -3.94 -28.83
N PRO A 150 -20.08 -4.46 -29.26
CA PRO A 150 -21.35 -4.10 -28.61
C PRO A 150 -21.42 -4.59 -27.15
N LEU A 151 -20.86 -5.77 -26.86
CA LEU A 151 -20.85 -6.33 -25.52
C LEU A 151 -19.96 -5.53 -24.56
N GLN A 152 -18.86 -4.93 -25.04
CA GLN A 152 -18.00 -4.04 -24.24
C GLN A 152 -18.75 -2.79 -23.77
N TRP A 153 -19.55 -2.19 -24.65
CA TRP A 153 -20.35 -1.02 -24.34
C TRP A 153 -21.48 -1.33 -23.39
N ILE A 154 -22.21 -2.42 -23.63
CA ILE A 154 -23.27 -2.88 -22.73
C ILE A 154 -22.69 -3.11 -21.34
N LEU A 155 -21.57 -3.85 -21.25
CA LEU A 155 -20.93 -4.11 -19.97
C LEU A 155 -20.46 -2.83 -19.28
N PHE A 156 -19.84 -1.91 -20.03
CA PHE A 156 -19.35 -0.64 -19.50
C PHE A 156 -20.48 0.20 -18.91
N ILE A 157 -21.58 0.36 -19.64
CA ILE A 157 -22.75 1.14 -19.22
C ILE A 157 -23.42 0.47 -18.02
N THR A 158 -23.58 -0.86 -18.05
CA THR A 158 -24.19 -1.61 -16.93
C THR A 158 -23.37 -1.46 -15.65
N ILE A 159 -22.05 -1.63 -15.72
CA ILE A 159 -21.18 -1.47 -14.54
C ILE A 159 -21.19 -0.01 -14.06
N LEU A 160 -21.19 0.97 -14.97
CA LEU A 160 -21.32 2.38 -14.61
C LEU A 160 -22.62 2.68 -13.88
N LEU A 161 -23.74 2.17 -14.37
CA LEU A 161 -25.05 2.33 -13.75
C LEU A 161 -25.07 1.68 -12.36
N VAL A 162 -24.51 0.47 -12.22
CA VAL A 162 -24.34 -0.18 -10.91
C VAL A 162 -23.48 0.68 -9.98
N ALA A 163 -22.37 1.25 -10.45
CA ALA A 163 -21.52 2.12 -9.63
C ALA A 163 -22.26 3.37 -9.13
N VAL A 164 -23.04 4.02 -10.01
CA VAL A 164 -23.88 5.17 -9.65
C VAL A 164 -24.96 4.79 -8.63
N LEU A 165 -25.66 3.66 -8.84
CA LEU A 165 -26.67 3.18 -7.90
C LEU A 165 -26.08 2.80 -6.55
N CYS A 166 -24.94 2.09 -6.53
CA CYS A 166 -24.24 1.75 -5.29
C CYS A 166 -23.82 3.01 -4.52
N PHE A 167 -23.31 4.03 -5.22
CA PHE A 167 -22.97 5.30 -4.58
C PHE A 167 -24.21 6.01 -4.04
N GLY A 168 -25.28 6.12 -4.84
CA GLY A 168 -26.54 6.75 -4.41
C GLY A 168 -27.17 6.05 -3.21
N ALA A 169 -27.19 4.71 -3.22
CA ALA A 169 -27.66 3.92 -2.10
C ALA A 169 -26.79 4.16 -0.85
N ALA A 170 -25.47 4.10 -0.97
CA ALA A 170 -24.57 4.37 0.15
C ALA A 170 -24.74 5.81 0.69
N TYR A 171 -24.88 6.81 -0.18
CA TYR A 171 -25.10 8.19 0.21
C TYR A 171 -26.36 8.36 1.07
N LEU A 172 -27.47 7.73 0.64
CA LEU A 172 -28.76 7.81 1.33
C LEU A 172 -28.80 6.95 2.60
N PHE A 173 -28.46 5.67 2.51
CA PHE A 173 -28.58 4.73 3.64
C PHE A 173 -27.54 4.97 4.72
N LEU A 174 -26.34 5.45 4.35
CA LEU A 174 -25.27 5.74 5.31
C LEU A 174 -25.23 7.21 5.71
N ASN A 175 -26.16 8.03 5.21
CA ASN A 175 -26.25 9.47 5.47
C ASN A 175 -24.89 10.18 5.32
N LEU A 176 -24.16 9.89 4.25
CA LEU A 176 -22.79 10.39 4.07
C LEU A 176 -22.71 11.93 4.07
N GLY A 177 -23.79 12.62 3.68
CA GLY A 177 -23.89 14.08 3.72
C GLY A 177 -23.97 14.71 5.12
N LEU A 178 -24.24 13.91 6.16
CA LEU A 178 -24.27 14.36 7.56
C LEU A 178 -22.95 14.13 8.29
N LEU A 179 -22.00 13.43 7.67
CA LEU A 179 -20.69 13.20 8.26
C LEU A 179 -19.88 14.49 8.34
N PRO A 180 -18.98 14.66 9.34
CA PRO A 180 -17.96 15.71 9.32
C PRO A 180 -17.15 15.74 8.03
N LEU A 181 -16.68 16.93 7.63
CA LEU A 181 -15.94 17.14 6.38
C LEU A 181 -14.72 16.20 6.22
N SER A 182 -14.01 15.90 7.31
CA SER A 182 -12.87 14.97 7.32
C SER A 182 -13.24 13.53 6.93
N GLN A 183 -14.52 13.17 7.06
CA GLN A 183 -15.06 11.85 6.75
C GLN A 183 -15.85 11.84 5.44
N GLN A 184 -16.29 13.01 4.96
CA GLN A 184 -16.93 13.19 3.64
C GLN A 184 -15.97 13.07 2.46
N ILE A 185 -14.67 12.88 2.70
CA ILE A 185 -13.64 12.77 1.64
C ILE A 185 -14.00 11.67 0.62
N VAL A 186 -14.67 10.59 1.05
CA VAL A 186 -15.16 9.53 0.17
C VAL A 186 -16.11 10.02 -0.92
N LEU A 187 -16.81 11.13 -0.70
CA LEU A 187 -17.69 11.73 -1.71
C LEU A 187 -16.91 12.20 -2.94
N LEU A 188 -15.60 12.46 -2.83
CA LEU A 188 -14.73 12.79 -3.98
C LEU A 188 -14.59 11.63 -4.98
N VAL A 189 -14.79 10.39 -4.53
CA VAL A 189 -14.77 9.21 -5.41
C VAL A 189 -15.85 9.33 -6.49
N PHE A 190 -16.99 9.94 -6.19
CA PHE A 190 -18.07 10.08 -7.16
C PHE A 190 -17.70 10.97 -8.36
N PRO A 191 -17.40 12.27 -8.19
CA PRO A 191 -17.07 13.13 -9.32
C PRO A 191 -15.78 12.68 -10.02
N LEU A 192 -14.76 12.24 -9.28
CA LEU A 192 -13.46 11.91 -9.87
C LEU A 192 -13.43 10.53 -10.53
N VAL A 193 -13.94 9.50 -9.83
CA VAL A 193 -13.73 8.10 -10.23
C VAL A 193 -14.98 7.49 -10.85
N ILE A 194 -16.18 7.82 -10.37
CA ILE A 194 -17.42 7.26 -10.92
C ILE A 194 -17.88 8.05 -12.16
N ILE A 195 -17.62 9.36 -12.22
CA ILE A 195 -18.03 10.20 -13.36
C ILE A 195 -16.86 10.49 -14.29
N LEU A 196 -15.83 11.20 -13.82
CA LEU A 196 -14.78 11.71 -14.70
C LEU A 196 -13.91 10.61 -15.30
N LEU A 197 -13.52 9.59 -14.54
CA LEU A 197 -12.71 8.48 -15.07
C LEU A 197 -13.40 7.73 -16.24
N PRO A 198 -14.69 7.35 -16.17
CA PRO A 198 -15.41 6.78 -17.31
C PRO A 198 -15.45 7.70 -18.53
N VAL A 199 -15.67 9.01 -18.33
CA VAL A 199 -15.58 10.00 -19.43
C VAL A 199 -14.20 9.98 -20.06
N MET A 200 -13.14 10.06 -19.26
CA MET A 200 -11.76 9.99 -19.74
C MET A 200 -11.45 8.67 -20.43
N THR A 201 -12.09 7.58 -20.01
CA THR A 201 -11.93 6.27 -20.65
C THR A 201 -12.52 6.24 -22.05
N VAL A 202 -13.63 6.93 -22.27
CA VAL A 202 -14.24 7.06 -23.60
C VAL A 202 -13.42 8.01 -24.48
N VAL A 203 -12.90 9.10 -23.90
CA VAL A 203 -12.12 10.12 -24.63
C VAL A 203 -10.73 9.58 -25.03
N LEU A 204 -10.02 8.93 -24.12
CA LEU A 204 -8.65 8.42 -24.32
C LEU A 204 -8.60 6.98 -24.83
N ARG A 205 -9.72 6.43 -25.34
CA ARG A 205 -9.71 5.08 -25.88
C ARG A 205 -8.95 5.05 -27.21
N SER A 206 -8.02 4.12 -27.34
CA SER A 206 -7.53 3.74 -28.66
C SER A 206 -8.66 3.03 -29.43
N ARG A 207 -8.89 3.42 -30.69
CA ARG A 207 -9.84 2.74 -31.58
C ARG A 207 -9.51 1.26 -31.80
N ALA A 208 -8.24 0.89 -31.61
CA ALA A 208 -7.73 -0.48 -31.78
C ALA A 208 -7.91 -1.35 -30.51
N SER A 209 -7.77 -0.79 -29.30
CA SER A 209 -7.73 -1.59 -28.07
C SER A 209 -9.09 -1.94 -27.47
N GLY A 210 -10.19 -1.36 -27.98
CA GLY A 210 -11.52 -1.50 -27.36
C GLY A 210 -11.68 -0.67 -26.08
N LEU A 211 -12.85 -0.77 -25.45
CA LEU A 211 -13.23 0.05 -24.29
C LEU A 211 -12.84 -0.65 -22.96
N ASN A 212 -11.93 -0.04 -22.21
CA ASN A 212 -11.57 -0.52 -20.87
C ASN A 212 -12.76 -0.40 -19.91
N GLN A 213 -12.98 -1.43 -19.10
CA GLN A 213 -14.07 -1.49 -18.12
C GLN A 213 -13.71 -0.72 -16.83
N THR A 214 -13.26 0.53 -16.96
CA THR A 214 -12.84 1.37 -15.82
C THR A 214 -13.94 1.68 -14.79
N PRO A 215 -15.25 1.62 -15.09
CA PRO A 215 -16.26 1.66 -14.04
C PRO A 215 -16.08 0.55 -12.99
N LEU A 216 -15.51 -0.60 -13.36
CA LEU A 216 -15.21 -1.68 -12.40
C LEU A 216 -14.09 -1.28 -11.43
N LEU A 217 -13.07 -0.57 -11.92
CA LEU A 217 -12.05 0.03 -11.07
C LEU A 217 -12.70 1.05 -10.11
N GLY A 218 -13.66 1.84 -10.60
CA GLY A 218 -14.41 2.77 -9.77
C GLY A 218 -15.17 2.09 -8.62
N ILE A 219 -15.80 0.94 -8.87
CA ILE A 219 -16.46 0.15 -7.82
C ILE A 219 -15.44 -0.35 -6.79
N VAL A 220 -14.27 -0.84 -7.22
CA VAL A 220 -13.21 -1.29 -6.31
C VAL A 220 -12.73 -0.13 -5.43
N ILE A 221 -12.38 1.02 -6.03
CA ILE A 221 -11.95 2.20 -5.29
C ILE A 221 -13.05 2.66 -4.32
N PHE A 222 -14.30 2.65 -4.75
CA PHE A 222 -15.43 3.04 -3.91
C PHE A 222 -15.62 2.10 -2.72
N GLY A 223 -15.52 0.78 -2.91
CA GLY A 223 -15.59 -0.19 -1.82
C GLY A 223 -14.49 0.03 -0.77
N PHE A 224 -13.25 0.25 -1.20
CA PHE A 224 -12.16 0.62 -0.29
C PHE A 224 -12.37 1.99 0.37
N GLY A 225 -12.93 2.95 -0.37
CA GLY A 225 -13.30 4.26 0.15
C GLY A 225 -14.34 4.17 1.26
N LEU A 226 -15.40 3.37 1.08
CA LEU A 226 -16.38 3.11 2.13
C LEU A 226 -15.74 2.46 3.35
N TYR A 227 -14.92 1.43 3.15
CA TYR A 227 -14.21 0.77 4.24
C TYR A 227 -13.37 1.76 5.08
N TYR A 228 -12.53 2.57 4.45
CA TYR A 228 -11.72 3.56 5.18
C TYR A 228 -12.56 4.67 5.81
N THR A 229 -13.73 5.01 5.24
CA THR A 229 -14.69 5.93 5.87
C THR A 229 -15.29 5.33 7.13
N TYR A 230 -15.74 4.07 7.09
CA TYR A 230 -16.21 3.36 8.28
C TYR A 230 -15.12 3.22 9.34
N ARG A 231 -13.86 3.03 8.90
CA ARG A 231 -12.74 2.98 9.82
C ARG A 231 -12.47 4.32 10.49
N LEU A 232 -12.64 5.45 9.79
CA LEU A 232 -12.56 6.78 10.39
C LEU A 232 -13.67 7.02 11.43
N LEU A 233 -14.87 6.49 11.19
CA LEU A 233 -15.99 6.60 12.14
C LEU A 233 -15.74 5.80 13.42
N ASN A 234 -15.04 4.67 13.29
CA ASN A 234 -14.80 3.73 14.38
C ASN A 234 -13.30 3.60 14.67
N ILE A 235 -12.59 4.73 14.75
CA ILE A 235 -11.12 4.73 14.79
C ILE A 235 -10.55 4.05 16.04
N SER A 236 -11.32 4.09 17.13
CA SER A 236 -11.01 3.46 18.41
C SER A 236 -11.53 2.01 18.53
N ASP A 237 -12.30 1.52 17.55
CA ASP A 237 -12.92 0.20 17.65
C ASP A 237 -11.97 -0.92 17.22
N GLN A 238 -11.66 -1.81 18.16
CA GLN A 238 -10.76 -2.94 17.98
C GLN A 238 -11.31 -4.02 17.05
N GLN A 239 -12.63 -4.10 16.86
CA GLN A 239 -13.24 -5.13 16.02
C GLN A 239 -12.72 -5.06 14.57
N TRP A 240 -12.29 -3.87 14.14
CA TRP A 240 -11.72 -3.62 12.82
C TRP A 240 -10.22 -3.92 12.70
N ALA A 241 -9.51 -4.12 13.82
CA ALA A 241 -8.05 -4.31 13.80
C ALA A 241 -7.64 -5.53 12.96
N LEU A 242 -8.35 -6.67 13.09
CA LEU A 242 -8.10 -7.85 12.25
C LEU A 242 -8.33 -7.56 10.76
N PHE A 243 -9.42 -6.85 10.46
CA PHE A 243 -9.76 -6.52 9.09
C PHE A 243 -8.74 -5.55 8.47
N ASP A 244 -8.24 -4.58 9.25
CA ASP A 244 -7.16 -3.68 8.87
C ASP A 244 -5.89 -4.45 8.51
N ILE A 245 -5.49 -5.39 9.38
CA ILE A 245 -4.29 -6.21 9.19
C ILE A 245 -4.42 -7.06 7.93
N LEU A 246 -5.55 -7.77 7.77
CA LEU A 246 -5.79 -8.63 6.61
C LEU A 246 -5.82 -7.81 5.32
N THR A 247 -6.59 -6.73 5.29
CA THR A 247 -6.77 -5.89 4.11
C THR A 247 -5.44 -5.29 3.65
N GLN A 248 -4.67 -4.72 4.58
CA GLN A 248 -3.38 -4.13 4.27
C GLN A 248 -2.35 -5.20 3.86
N THR A 249 -2.36 -6.37 4.48
CA THR A 249 -1.45 -7.48 4.12
C THR A 249 -1.76 -8.01 2.71
N ILE A 250 -3.03 -8.21 2.38
CA ILE A 250 -3.45 -8.68 1.05
C ILE A 250 -3.05 -7.66 -0.03
N ILE A 251 -3.33 -6.37 0.20
CA ILE A 251 -2.97 -5.31 -0.75
C ILE A 251 -1.45 -5.22 -0.92
N LEU A 252 -0.69 -5.30 0.17
CA LEU A 252 0.76 -5.26 0.16
C LEU A 252 1.35 -6.44 -0.63
N LEU A 253 0.94 -7.66 -0.31
CA LEU A 253 1.40 -8.87 -1.01
C LEU A 253 1.06 -8.80 -2.49
N TYR A 254 -0.17 -8.40 -2.82
CA TYR A 254 -0.59 -8.23 -4.20
C TYR A 254 0.24 -7.18 -4.93
N GLY A 255 0.37 -6.00 -4.35
CA GLY A 255 1.06 -4.86 -4.94
C GLY A 255 2.55 -5.08 -5.13
N LEU A 256 3.24 -5.62 -4.11
CA LEU A 256 4.65 -5.97 -4.20
C LEU A 256 4.89 -7.06 -5.25
N ALA A 257 4.12 -8.16 -5.23
CA ALA A 257 4.29 -9.24 -6.18
C ALA A 257 4.05 -8.76 -7.63
N THR A 258 2.96 -8.03 -7.88
CA THR A 258 2.67 -7.51 -9.22
C THR A 258 3.68 -6.47 -9.69
N THR A 259 4.22 -5.66 -8.77
CA THR A 259 5.29 -4.70 -9.05
C THR A 259 6.58 -5.42 -9.42
N VAL A 260 7.02 -6.39 -8.61
CA VAL A 260 8.24 -7.17 -8.88
C VAL A 260 8.14 -7.91 -10.20
N ALA A 261 7.04 -8.60 -10.49
CA ALA A 261 6.86 -9.28 -11.77
C ALA A 261 6.99 -8.31 -12.95
N LYS A 262 6.32 -7.15 -12.87
CA LYS A 262 6.40 -6.14 -13.92
C LYS A 262 7.83 -5.63 -14.10
N PHE A 263 8.52 -5.29 -13.02
CA PHE A 263 9.89 -4.78 -13.11
C PHE A 263 10.88 -5.85 -13.56
N HIS A 264 10.69 -7.12 -13.20
CA HIS A 264 11.54 -8.21 -13.65
C HIS A 264 11.33 -8.56 -15.12
N ASP A 265 10.09 -8.45 -15.62
CA ASP A 265 9.75 -8.75 -17.03
C ASP A 265 10.13 -7.61 -18.00
N THR A 266 10.01 -6.35 -17.56
CA THR A 266 10.08 -5.18 -18.47
C THR A 266 11.46 -4.52 -18.51
N MET A 267 12.34 -4.89 -17.58
CA MET A 267 13.58 -4.15 -17.39
C MET A 267 14.78 -5.09 -17.40
N ASP A 268 15.56 -5.01 -18.48
CA ASP A 268 17.03 -5.12 -18.43
C ASP A 268 17.67 -4.02 -17.52
N LEU A 269 16.87 -3.25 -16.76
CA LEU A 269 17.38 -2.30 -15.80
C LEU A 269 18.02 -3.02 -14.61
N LYS A 270 19.18 -2.48 -14.27
CA LYS A 270 20.08 -2.91 -13.20
C LYS A 270 19.29 -3.40 -11.97
N PRO A 271 19.51 -4.64 -11.52
CA PRO A 271 18.77 -5.25 -10.41
C PRO A 271 18.73 -4.40 -9.13
N GLY A 272 19.68 -3.49 -8.94
CA GLY A 272 19.71 -2.55 -7.81
C GLY A 272 18.52 -1.57 -7.71
N THR A 273 17.95 -1.08 -8.82
CA THR A 273 16.83 -0.13 -8.75
C THR A 273 15.55 -0.81 -8.25
N THR A 274 15.30 -2.03 -8.71
CA THR A 274 14.15 -2.84 -8.30
C THR A 274 14.26 -3.26 -6.84
N VAL A 275 15.45 -3.67 -6.39
CA VAL A 275 15.75 -3.96 -4.97
C VAL A 275 15.46 -2.74 -4.10
N THR A 276 15.99 -1.58 -4.47
CA THR A 276 15.78 -0.34 -3.70
C THR A 276 14.30 0.04 -3.60
N LEU A 277 13.54 -0.07 -4.70
CA LEU A 277 12.12 0.26 -4.70
C LEU A 277 11.30 -0.69 -3.82
N VAL A 278 11.59 -1.99 -3.86
CA VAL A 278 10.95 -2.98 -2.98
C VAL A 278 11.28 -2.71 -1.52
N LEU A 279 12.56 -2.43 -1.20
CA LEU A 279 12.98 -2.08 0.15
C LEU A 279 12.33 -0.79 0.65
N LEU A 280 12.13 0.21 -0.21
CA LEU A 280 11.41 1.45 0.14
C LEU A 280 9.94 1.19 0.45
N VAL A 281 9.26 0.33 -0.32
CA VAL A 281 7.88 -0.08 -0.02
C VAL A 281 7.81 -0.78 1.34
N ILE A 282 8.72 -1.71 1.56
CA ILE A 282 8.84 -2.42 2.84
C ILE A 282 9.11 -1.45 3.99
N LEU A 283 10.06 -0.51 3.81
CA LEU A 283 10.42 0.49 4.80
C LEU A 283 9.23 1.39 5.14
N SER A 284 8.48 1.84 4.13
CA SER A 284 7.29 2.67 4.34
C SER A 284 6.26 1.92 5.20
N ARG A 285 6.06 0.64 4.91
CA ARG A 285 5.12 -0.21 5.65
C ARG A 285 5.54 -0.40 7.10
N VAL A 286 6.78 -0.80 7.31
CA VAL A 286 7.35 -0.99 8.66
C VAL A 286 7.30 0.32 9.43
N GLY A 287 7.77 1.42 8.83
CA GLY A 287 7.79 2.74 9.44
C GLY A 287 6.39 3.24 9.82
N SER A 288 5.37 2.94 9.01
CA SER A 288 3.96 3.21 9.32
C SER A 288 3.51 2.49 10.59
N GLN A 289 3.83 1.20 10.74
CA GLN A 289 3.49 0.42 11.94
C GLN A 289 4.26 0.91 13.18
N VAL A 290 5.55 1.21 13.03
CA VAL A 290 6.37 1.79 14.10
C VAL A 290 5.78 3.12 14.55
N ASN A 291 5.39 3.98 13.60
CA ASN A 291 4.80 5.27 13.90
C ASN A 291 3.50 5.13 14.69
N ARG A 292 2.62 4.20 14.30
CA ARG A 292 1.37 3.94 15.02
C ARG A 292 1.63 3.44 16.45
N LEU A 293 2.56 2.50 16.60
CA LEU A 293 2.96 1.96 17.90
C LEU A 293 3.51 3.06 18.83
N LEU A 294 4.42 3.89 18.31
CA LEU A 294 5.04 4.97 19.08
C LEU A 294 4.05 6.10 19.38
N ALA A 295 3.25 6.50 18.40
CA ALA A 295 2.21 7.51 18.61
C ALA A 295 1.21 7.07 19.69
N ALA A 296 0.82 5.80 19.69
CA ALA A 296 -0.03 5.26 20.74
C ALA A 296 0.63 5.33 22.13
N SER A 297 1.94 5.05 22.23
CA SER A 297 2.69 5.13 23.50
C SER A 297 2.77 6.53 24.12
N VAL A 298 2.62 7.59 23.30
CA VAL A 298 2.63 9.00 23.74
C VAL A 298 1.24 9.65 23.70
N GLY A 299 0.16 8.87 23.52
CA GLY A 299 -1.21 9.38 23.49
C GLY A 299 -1.62 10.11 22.19
N LEU A 300 -0.83 10.00 21.13
CA LEU A 300 -1.10 10.61 19.81
C LEU A 300 -1.62 9.59 18.77
N GLY A 301 -1.91 8.35 19.19
CA GLY A 301 -2.30 7.25 18.30
C GLY A 301 -3.50 7.57 17.41
N ASP A 302 -4.57 8.14 17.98
CA ASP A 302 -5.79 8.48 17.24
C ASP A 302 -5.55 9.56 16.18
N ILE A 303 -4.70 10.54 16.47
CA ILE A 303 -4.35 11.62 15.54
C ILE A 303 -3.60 11.04 14.33
N VAL A 304 -2.65 10.14 14.57
CA VAL A 304 -1.89 9.46 13.50
C VAL A 304 -2.79 8.55 12.67
N ASN A 305 -3.68 7.79 13.30
CA ASN A 305 -4.65 6.94 12.60
C ASN A 305 -5.62 7.77 11.77
N LEU A 306 -6.11 8.90 12.30
CA LEU A 306 -7.00 9.83 11.59
C LEU A 306 -6.28 10.41 10.36
N GLY A 307 -5.07 10.92 10.55
CA GLY A 307 -4.27 11.52 9.48
C GLY A 307 -3.94 10.54 8.36
N THR A 308 -3.46 9.34 8.70
CA THR A 308 -3.10 8.32 7.71
C THR A 308 -4.31 7.77 6.95
N THR A 309 -5.42 7.52 7.64
CA THR A 309 -6.66 7.02 7.02
C THR A 309 -7.31 8.06 6.11
N SER A 310 -7.39 9.32 6.57
CA SER A 310 -7.90 10.43 5.77
C SER A 310 -7.04 10.67 4.53
N PHE A 311 -5.70 10.64 4.69
CA PHE A 311 -4.78 10.77 3.56
C PHE A 311 -4.92 9.62 2.57
N THR A 312 -5.16 8.40 3.04
CA THR A 312 -5.41 7.24 2.17
C THR A 312 -6.67 7.44 1.32
N LEU A 313 -7.76 7.96 1.89
CA LEU A 313 -8.99 8.30 1.15
C LEU A 313 -8.76 9.38 0.08
N VAL A 314 -8.01 10.42 0.42
CA VAL A 314 -7.64 11.48 -0.54
C VAL A 314 -6.83 10.87 -1.69
N MET A 315 -5.81 10.07 -1.38
CA MET A 315 -4.96 9.44 -2.39
C MET A 315 -5.72 8.44 -3.25
N LEU A 316 -6.64 7.64 -2.68
CA LEU A 316 -7.52 6.75 -3.45
C LEU A 316 -8.34 7.52 -4.49
N SER A 317 -8.85 8.69 -4.13
CA SER A 317 -9.67 9.53 -5.02
C SER A 317 -8.81 10.18 -6.12
N ILE A 318 -7.69 10.81 -5.73
CA ILE A 318 -6.81 11.53 -6.66
C ILE A 318 -6.09 10.56 -7.60
N LEU A 319 -5.37 9.58 -7.04
CA LEU A 319 -4.62 8.61 -7.85
C LEU A 319 -5.57 7.71 -8.64
N GLY A 320 -6.78 7.44 -8.11
CA GLY A 320 -7.82 6.65 -8.76
C GLY A 320 -8.26 7.21 -10.10
N LEU A 321 -8.13 8.52 -10.29
CA LEU A 321 -8.30 9.18 -11.59
C LEU A 321 -6.97 9.29 -12.35
N LEU A 322 -5.94 9.87 -11.73
CA LEU A 322 -4.72 10.26 -12.43
C LEU A 322 -3.92 9.08 -12.99
N VAL A 323 -3.78 8.00 -12.21
CA VAL A 323 -2.94 6.86 -12.61
C VAL A 323 -3.55 6.09 -13.79
N PRO A 324 -4.85 5.73 -13.79
CA PRO A 324 -5.48 5.12 -14.96
C PRO A 324 -5.46 6.02 -16.19
N VAL A 325 -5.74 7.31 -16.03
CA VAL A 325 -5.71 8.29 -17.13
C VAL A 325 -4.32 8.33 -17.77
N TYR A 326 -3.26 8.41 -16.96
CA TYR A 326 -1.88 8.35 -17.44
C TYR A 326 -1.58 7.03 -18.18
N TRP A 327 -2.01 5.89 -17.65
CA TRP A 327 -1.79 4.59 -18.31
C TRP A 327 -2.53 4.46 -19.64
N MET A 328 -3.75 5.00 -19.75
CA MET A 328 -4.50 5.04 -21.02
C MET A 328 -3.80 5.93 -22.04
N TRP A 329 -3.47 7.16 -21.65
CA TRP A 329 -2.77 8.12 -22.50
C TRP A 329 -1.41 7.60 -23.01
N ARG A 330 -0.62 6.98 -22.13
CA ARG A 330 0.66 6.38 -22.52
C ARG A 330 0.48 5.19 -23.46
N GLY A 331 -0.58 4.41 -23.27
CA GLY A 331 -0.93 3.29 -24.15
C GLY A 331 -1.30 3.75 -25.56
N GLU A 332 -1.98 4.89 -25.68
CA GLU A 332 -2.36 5.48 -26.96
C GLU A 332 -1.14 5.95 -27.75
N ARG A 333 -0.18 6.65 -27.12
CA ARG A 333 1.04 7.12 -27.79
C ARG A 333 1.88 5.99 -28.40
N ARG A 334 2.00 4.87 -27.71
CA ARG A 334 2.77 3.72 -28.21
C ARG A 334 2.16 3.12 -29.48
N LEU A 335 0.84 3.18 -29.63
CA LEU A 335 0.14 2.68 -30.81
C LEU A 335 0.13 3.68 -31.99
N SER A 336 0.45 4.95 -31.75
CA SER A 336 0.57 5.96 -32.82
C SER A 336 1.98 6.07 -33.40
N GLU A 337 2.98 5.51 -32.70
CA GLU A 337 4.39 5.49 -33.11
C GLU A 337 4.77 4.19 -33.85
N GLU A 338 3.88 3.19 -33.90
CA GLU A 338 3.99 1.92 -34.64
C GLU A 338 3.17 1.95 -35.94
#